data_AF-A0A5N5TA53-F1
#
_entry.id   AF-A0A5N5TA53-F1
#
_cell.length_a   1.000
_cell.length_b   1.000
_cell.length_c   1.000
_cell.angle_alpha   90.00
_cell.angle_beta   90.00
_cell.angle_gamma   90.00
#
_symmetry.space_group_name_H-M   'P 1'
#
loop_
_entity.id
_entity.type
_entity.pdbx_description
1 polymer ?
#
loop_
_entity_poly.entity_id
_entity_poly.type
_entity_poly.pdbx_seq_one_letter_code
_entity_poly.pdbx_strand_id
1 'polypeptide(L)'
;HPLYEYRNSWEKARTYIIDQFQSYGLKIYKQTFRTQVTTHDNIITEVNGVNIIGESQSVENRSSVILFGTHYDNSLTENPLHENGASLAVLLETARLFQEMRQNEALHQNTTVIFVTFDIDTRNYIPSGPGKPGSYFFIQEWLLNYLNGREFLGAFIINSVSRFNWQNKTQDLIKGMQQVS
;
A
#
# COMPACT_ATOMS: atom_id res chain seq x y z
N HIS A 1 -12.83 -22.67 -2.25
CA HIS A 1 -12.59 -21.23 -2.45
C HIS A 1 -11.16 -20.91 -2.05
N PRO A 2 -10.28 -20.52 -2.99
CA PRO A 2 -8.86 -20.26 -2.68
C PRO A 2 -8.67 -19.13 -1.66
N LEU A 3 -9.67 -18.27 -1.43
CA LEU A 3 -9.63 -17.21 -0.41
C LEU A 3 -9.89 -17.66 1.02
N TYR A 4 -10.58 -18.80 1.24
CA TYR A 4 -10.79 -19.30 2.60
C TYR A 4 -9.55 -20.01 3.14
N GLU A 5 -8.84 -20.74 2.29
CA GLU A 5 -7.64 -21.49 2.66
C GLU A 5 -6.53 -20.56 3.19
N TYR A 6 -6.35 -19.40 2.57
CA TYR A 6 -5.33 -18.42 2.96
C TYR A 6 -5.87 -17.29 3.86
N ARG A 7 -7.14 -17.34 4.27
CA ARG A 7 -7.78 -16.31 5.10
C ARG A 7 -6.98 -16.01 6.36
N ASN A 8 -6.51 -17.05 7.03
CA ASN A 8 -5.70 -16.91 8.25
C ASN A 8 -4.38 -16.17 7.99
N SER A 9 -3.71 -16.47 6.87
CA SER A 9 -2.46 -15.79 6.50
C SER A 9 -2.71 -14.33 6.14
N TRP A 10 -3.80 -14.04 5.45
CA TRP A 10 -4.20 -12.70 5.07
C TRP A 10 -4.58 -11.84 6.29
N GLU A 11 -5.34 -12.40 7.23
CA GLU A 11 -5.67 -11.74 8.50
C GLU A 11 -4.41 -11.52 9.35
N LYS A 12 -3.48 -12.48 9.40
CA LYS A 12 -2.17 -12.30 10.08
C LYS A 12 -1.34 -11.19 9.44
N ALA A 13 -1.29 -11.10 8.12
CA ALA A 13 -0.58 -10.03 7.42
C ALA A 13 -1.19 -8.66 7.77
N ARG A 14 -2.52 -8.53 7.74
CA ARG A 14 -3.21 -7.30 8.16
C ARG A 14 -2.87 -6.92 9.60
N THR A 15 -2.97 -7.86 10.53
CA THR A 15 -2.64 -7.63 11.94
C THR A 15 -1.19 -7.19 12.09
N TYR A 16 -0.25 -7.87 11.42
CA TYR A 16 1.16 -7.49 11.46
C TYR A 16 1.39 -6.06 10.97
N ILE A 17 0.78 -5.65 9.86
CA ILE A 17 0.90 -4.28 9.32
C ILE A 17 0.35 -3.25 10.32
N ILE A 18 -0.81 -3.53 10.91
CA ILE A 18 -1.43 -2.68 11.93
C ILE A 18 -0.50 -2.54 13.14
N ASP A 19 0.03 -3.65 13.65
CA ASP A 19 0.92 -3.67 14.81
C ASP A 19 2.21 -2.89 14.53
N GLN A 20 2.79 -3.04 13.34
CA GLN A 20 3.96 -2.26 12.93
C GLN A 20 3.65 -0.77 12.86
N PHE A 21 2.59 -0.36 12.15
CA PHE A 21 2.19 1.04 12.10
C PHE A 21 1.92 1.64 13.49
N GLN A 22 1.28 0.86 14.38
CA GLN A 22 1.02 1.28 15.74
C GLN A 22 2.33 1.45 16.52
N SER A 23 3.27 0.53 16.37
CA SER A 23 4.59 0.60 17.02
C SER A 23 5.41 1.79 16.55
N TYR A 24 5.19 2.27 15.31
CA TYR A 24 5.84 3.46 14.77
C TYR A 24 5.15 4.77 15.18
N GLY A 25 4.05 4.69 15.94
CA GLY A 25 3.28 5.86 16.38
C GLY A 25 2.43 6.50 15.29
N LEU A 26 2.07 5.76 14.23
CA LEU A 26 1.17 6.25 13.18
C LEU A 26 -0.29 6.19 13.65
N LYS A 27 -1.11 7.14 13.19
CA LYS A 27 -2.56 7.06 13.34
C LYS A 27 -3.12 6.10 12.30
N ILE A 28 -3.84 5.08 12.74
CA ILE A 28 -4.28 3.98 11.87
C ILE A 28 -5.73 4.16 11.44
N TYR A 29 -5.99 3.97 10.15
CA TYR A 29 -7.32 3.81 9.58
C TYR A 29 -7.42 2.47 8.86
N LYS A 30 -8.60 1.86 8.95
CA LYS A 30 -8.97 0.67 8.18
C LYS A 30 -10.10 1.09 7.24
N GLN A 31 -9.89 0.96 5.94
CA GLN A 31 -10.93 1.23 4.96
C GLN A 31 -11.41 -0.11 4.39
N THR A 32 -12.62 -0.49 4.78
CA THR A 32 -13.30 -1.71 4.33
C THR A 32 -14.11 -1.44 3.07
N PHE A 33 -14.04 -2.33 2.09
CA PHE A 33 -14.80 -2.23 0.84
C PHE A 33 -15.29 -3.61 0.36
N ARG A 34 -16.26 -3.61 -0.55
CA ARG A 34 -16.76 -4.82 -1.23
C ARG A 34 -16.37 -4.78 -2.70
N THR A 35 -15.90 -5.90 -3.22
CA THR A 35 -15.57 -6.03 -4.65
C THR A 35 -15.87 -7.44 -5.14
N GLN A 36 -15.72 -7.66 -6.45
CA GLN A 36 -15.92 -8.95 -7.09
C GLN A 36 -14.60 -9.48 -7.63
N VAL A 37 -14.34 -10.77 -7.39
CA VAL A 37 -13.19 -11.49 -7.94
C VAL A 37 -13.66 -12.73 -8.69
N THR A 38 -12.94 -13.13 -9.72
CA THR A 38 -13.17 -14.43 -10.37
C THR A 38 -12.28 -15.47 -9.70
N THR A 39 -12.90 -16.57 -9.28
CA THR A 39 -12.16 -17.72 -8.70
C THR A 39 -11.54 -18.59 -9.80
N HIS A 40 -10.66 -19.51 -9.41
CA HIS A 40 -10.07 -20.50 -10.32
C HIS A 40 -11.13 -21.34 -11.08
N ASP A 41 -12.31 -21.52 -10.48
CA ASP A 41 -13.44 -22.24 -11.09
C ASP A 41 -14.28 -21.35 -12.03
N ASN A 42 -13.78 -20.17 -12.40
CA ASN A 42 -14.48 -19.14 -13.19
C ASN A 42 -15.78 -18.61 -12.55
N ILE A 43 -15.92 -18.73 -11.23
CA ILE A 43 -17.08 -18.21 -10.50
C ILE A 43 -16.78 -16.80 -9.99
N ILE A 44 -17.66 -15.85 -10.32
CA ILE A 44 -17.63 -14.49 -9.79
C ILE A 44 -18.12 -14.53 -8.34
N THR A 45 -17.32 -14.03 -7.41
CA THR A 45 -17.65 -14.00 -5.98
C THR A 45 -17.45 -12.60 -5.40
N GLU A 46 -18.41 -12.16 -4.58
CA GLU A 46 -18.26 -10.95 -3.77
C GLU A 46 -17.35 -11.22 -2.56
N VAL A 47 -16.40 -10.32 -2.35
CA VAL A 47 -15.41 -10.40 -1.28
C VAL A 47 -15.28 -9.05 -0.57
N ASN A 48 -14.93 -9.10 0.71
CA ASN A 48 -14.62 -7.90 1.50
C ASN A 48 -13.11 -7.70 1.56
N GLY A 49 -12.64 -6.52 1.15
CA GLY A 49 -11.26 -6.09 1.28
C GLY A 49 -11.08 -5.04 2.38
N VAL A 50 -9.85 -4.90 2.86
CA VAL A 50 -9.47 -3.93 3.88
C VAL A 50 -8.13 -3.28 3.53
N ASN A 51 -8.14 -2.03 3.11
CA ASN A 51 -6.93 -1.23 3.02
C ASN A 51 -6.50 -0.80 4.43
N ILE A 52 -5.20 -0.87 4.73
CA ILE A 52 -4.62 -0.39 5.99
C ILE A 52 -3.84 0.89 5.70
N ILE A 53 -4.13 1.93 6.49
CA ILE A 53 -3.62 3.28 6.26
C ILE A 53 -2.98 3.76 7.56
N GLY A 54 -1.70 4.11 7.52
CA GLY A 54 -0.97 4.76 8.59
C GLY A 54 -0.73 6.23 8.23
N GLU A 55 -1.17 7.14 9.09
CA GLU A 55 -0.98 8.58 8.94
C GLU A 55 0.09 9.08 9.91
N SER A 56 1.13 9.70 9.37
CA SER A 56 2.02 10.59 10.11
C SER A 56 1.53 12.03 9.92
N GLN A 57 0.74 12.51 10.88
CA GLN A 57 0.07 13.81 10.79
C GLN A 57 1.05 14.98 10.90
N SER A 58 0.85 16.03 10.10
CA SER A 58 1.55 17.31 10.27
C SER A 58 1.15 18.02 11.58
N VAL A 59 2.02 18.90 12.09
CA VAL A 59 1.66 19.83 13.18
C VAL A 59 0.72 20.94 12.71
N GLU A 60 0.69 21.21 11.40
CA GLU A 60 -0.17 22.21 10.79
C GLU A 60 -1.50 21.59 10.34
N ASN A 61 -2.61 22.23 10.74
CA ASN A 61 -3.92 21.87 10.23
C ASN A 61 -3.99 22.15 8.72
N ARG A 62 -4.45 21.16 7.94
CA ARG A 62 -4.56 21.20 6.47
C ARG A 62 -3.22 21.26 5.71
N SER A 63 -2.16 20.68 6.27
CA SER A 63 -0.91 20.46 5.55
C SER A 63 -1.10 19.74 4.21
N SER A 64 -0.17 19.97 3.28
CA SER A 64 -0.03 19.17 2.08
C SER A 64 0.23 17.68 2.41
N VAL A 65 -0.10 16.80 1.47
CA VAL A 65 -0.10 15.35 1.67
C VAL A 65 0.79 14.65 0.66
N ILE A 66 1.66 13.75 1.14
CA ILE A 66 2.43 12.78 0.34
C ILE A 66 1.95 11.37 0.66
N LEU A 67 1.83 10.53 -0.36
CA LEU A 67 1.43 9.14 -0.24
C LEU A 67 2.58 8.18 -0.55
N PHE A 68 2.77 7.15 0.27
CA PHE A 68 3.54 5.96 -0.04
C PHE A 68 2.60 4.75 -0.02
N GLY A 69 2.56 3.98 -1.11
CA GLY A 69 1.62 2.89 -1.28
C GLY A 69 2.25 1.60 -1.76
N THR A 70 1.73 0.45 -1.31
CA THR A 70 2.08 -0.86 -1.86
C THR A 70 0.92 -1.83 -1.74
N HIS A 71 0.95 -2.95 -2.46
CA HIS A 71 0.01 -4.05 -2.26
C HIS A 71 0.56 -5.00 -1.19
N TYR A 72 -0.31 -5.62 -0.39
CA TYR A 72 0.13 -6.62 0.60
C TYR A 72 -0.45 -8.01 0.36
N ASP A 73 -1.44 -8.12 -0.51
CA ASP A 73 -1.94 -9.39 -1.02
C ASP A 73 -0.99 -9.94 -2.08
N ASN A 74 -0.96 -11.26 -2.28
CA ASN A 74 -0.12 -11.90 -3.30
C ASN A 74 -0.98 -12.57 -4.36
N SER A 75 -0.41 -12.77 -5.55
CA SER A 75 -1.06 -13.61 -6.55
C SER A 75 -1.14 -15.06 -6.08
N LEU A 76 -2.24 -15.72 -6.43
CA LEU A 76 -2.50 -17.12 -6.04
C LEU A 76 -1.56 -18.12 -6.75
N THR A 77 -0.70 -17.63 -7.66
CA THR A 77 0.05 -18.44 -8.62
C THR A 77 1.57 -18.37 -8.46
N GLU A 78 2.12 -17.47 -7.64
CA GLU A 78 3.59 -17.28 -7.53
C GLU A 78 4.09 -17.08 -6.09
N ASN A 79 5.42 -17.19 -5.91
CA ASN A 79 6.10 -17.10 -4.61
C ASN A 79 5.84 -15.72 -3.94
N PRO A 80 5.15 -15.69 -2.77
CA PRO A 80 4.75 -14.47 -2.06
C PRO A 80 5.86 -13.44 -1.77
N LEU A 81 7.10 -13.91 -1.62
CA LEU A 81 8.24 -13.06 -1.27
C LEU A 81 8.67 -12.15 -2.42
N HIS A 82 8.50 -12.61 -3.66
CA HIS A 82 9.07 -11.97 -4.86
C HIS A 82 8.14 -10.98 -5.58
N GLU A 83 6.91 -10.82 -5.09
CA GLU A 83 5.95 -9.85 -5.63
C GLU A 83 5.77 -8.68 -4.65
N ASN A 84 4.99 -8.91 -3.60
CA ASN A 84 4.53 -7.83 -2.74
C ASN A 84 5.15 -7.85 -1.34
N GLY A 85 5.68 -8.99 -0.89
CA GLY A 85 6.36 -9.10 0.42
C GLY A 85 7.55 -8.12 0.57
N ALA A 86 8.42 -8.04 -0.44
CA ALA A 86 9.54 -7.10 -0.43
C ALA A 86 9.09 -5.63 -0.46
N SER A 87 8.06 -5.32 -1.26
CA SER A 87 7.51 -3.97 -1.37
C SER A 87 6.87 -3.51 -0.06
N LEU A 88 6.17 -4.43 0.62
CA LEU A 88 5.65 -4.21 1.96
C LEU A 88 6.77 -3.97 2.97
N ALA A 89 7.84 -4.77 2.95
CA ALA A 89 8.98 -4.57 3.84
C ALA A 89 9.63 -3.19 3.64
N VAL A 90 9.81 -2.74 2.39
CA VAL A 90 10.32 -1.39 2.09
C VAL A 90 9.36 -0.31 2.60
N LEU A 91 8.05 -0.47 2.43
CA LEU A 91 7.07 0.49 2.96
C LEU A 91 7.14 0.58 4.49
N LEU A 92 7.20 -0.56 5.18
CA LEU A 92 7.28 -0.62 6.64
C LEU A 92 8.58 0.03 7.14
N GLU A 93 9.71 -0.26 6.52
CA GLU A 93 11.00 0.34 6.90
C GLU A 93 11.04 1.84 6.60
N THR A 94 10.47 2.27 5.47
CA THR A 94 10.32 3.70 5.15
C THR A 94 9.48 4.40 6.21
N ALA A 95 8.37 3.79 6.64
CA ALA A 95 7.51 4.33 7.68
C ALA A 95 8.23 4.43 9.03
N ARG A 96 8.99 3.39 9.41
CA ARG A 96 9.78 3.35 10.64
C ARG A 96 10.84 4.45 10.67
N LEU A 97 11.68 4.52 9.64
CA LEU A 97 12.75 5.52 9.53
C LEU A 97 12.20 6.94 9.48
N PHE A 98 11.13 7.17 8.72
CA PHE A 98 10.49 8.48 8.64
C PHE A 98 10.01 8.95 10.01
N GLN A 99 9.38 8.07 10.80
CA GLN A 99 8.91 8.41 12.13
C GLN A 99 10.06 8.62 13.13
N GLU A 100 11.11 7.81 13.08
CA GLU A 100 12.34 8.04 13.87
C GLU A 100 12.93 9.42 13.60
N MET A 101 13.07 9.79 12.32
CA MET A 101 13.62 11.08 11.93
C MET A 101 12.72 12.25 12.36
N ARG A 102 11.39 12.08 12.33
CA ARG A 102 10.45 13.10 12.82
C ARG A 102 10.51 13.27 14.33
N GLN A 103 10.64 12.19 15.08
CA GLN A 103 10.74 12.21 16.55
C GLN A 103 12.05 12.85 17.02
N ASN A 104 13.12 12.66 16.26
CA ASN A 104 14.43 13.28 16.53
C ASN A 104 14.59 14.69 15.93
N GLU A 105 13.49 15.32 15.49
CA GLU A 105 13.46 16.66 14.89
C GLU A 105 14.35 16.85 13.64
N ALA A 106 14.83 15.76 13.03
CA ALA A 106 15.64 15.78 11.82
C ALA A 106 14.83 16.08 10.55
N LEU A 107 13.49 16.00 10.62
CA LEU A 107 12.56 16.32 9.54
C LEU A 107 11.51 17.32 9.99
N HIS A 108 11.29 18.36 9.18
CA HIS A 108 10.23 19.33 9.40
C HIS A 108 8.85 18.65 9.32
N GLN A 109 7.98 18.99 10.28
CA GLN A 109 6.69 18.34 10.48
C GLN A 109 5.53 19.02 9.74
N ASN A 110 5.79 19.78 8.68
CA ASN A 110 4.78 20.58 7.98
C ASN A 110 3.96 19.80 6.92
N THR A 111 4.36 18.57 6.60
CA THR A 111 3.67 17.71 5.62
C THR A 111 3.08 16.49 6.31
N THR A 112 1.85 16.12 5.93
CA THR A 112 1.26 14.84 6.34
C THR A 112 1.70 13.75 5.38
N VAL A 113 2.21 12.64 5.92
CA VAL A 113 2.61 11.48 5.11
C VAL A 113 1.67 10.32 5.39
N ILE A 114 1.12 9.76 4.33
CA ILE A 114 0.22 8.61 4.35
C ILE A 114 0.97 7.38 3.84
N PHE A 115 1.05 6.33 4.66
CA PHE A 115 1.51 5.01 4.28
C PHE A 115 0.28 4.12 4.09
N VAL A 116 0.09 3.55 2.91
CA VAL A 116 -1.08 2.71 2.61
C VAL A 116 -0.66 1.35 2.07
N THR A 117 -1.30 0.30 2.59
CA THR A 117 -1.23 -1.04 2.02
C THR A 117 -2.57 -1.40 1.38
N PHE A 118 -2.57 -1.56 0.06
CA PHE A 118 -3.74 -1.90 -0.73
C PHE A 118 -4.04 -3.38 -0.68
N ASP A 119 -5.32 -3.68 -0.58
CA ASP A 119 -5.85 -5.02 -0.55
C ASP A 119 -6.51 -5.39 -1.87
N ILE A 120 -6.55 -6.68 -2.17
CA ILE A 120 -7.21 -7.25 -3.35
C ILE A 120 -6.79 -6.54 -4.65
N ASP A 121 -5.63 -6.92 -5.18
CA ASP A 121 -5.25 -6.64 -6.56
C ASP A 121 -6.01 -7.57 -7.50
N THR A 122 -7.10 -7.08 -8.08
CA THR A 122 -7.97 -7.88 -8.95
C THR A 122 -7.26 -8.40 -10.21
N ARG A 123 -6.07 -7.88 -10.56
CA ARG A 123 -5.23 -8.40 -11.67
C ARG A 123 -4.63 -9.77 -11.36
N ASN A 124 -4.51 -10.12 -10.09
CA ASN A 124 -3.96 -11.39 -9.63
C ASN A 124 -4.94 -12.57 -9.73
N TYR A 125 -6.17 -12.31 -10.15
CA TYR A 125 -7.21 -13.32 -10.36
C TYR A 125 -7.34 -13.54 -11.87
N ILE A 126 -7.08 -14.75 -12.36
CA ILE A 126 -7.18 -15.10 -13.78
C ILE A 126 -8.39 -16.02 -13.97
N PRO A 127 -9.35 -15.67 -14.86
CA PRO A 127 -9.43 -14.42 -15.62
C PRO A 127 -9.74 -13.22 -14.71
N SER A 128 -9.34 -12.01 -15.13
CA SER A 128 -9.55 -10.79 -14.34
C SER A 128 -11.04 -10.64 -13.99
N GLY A 129 -11.30 -10.44 -12.69
CA GLY A 129 -12.66 -10.22 -12.20
C GLY A 129 -13.25 -8.89 -12.67
N PRO A 130 -14.59 -8.76 -12.73
CA PRO A 130 -15.25 -7.49 -13.07
C PRO A 130 -15.08 -6.42 -11.98
N GLY A 131 -14.64 -6.79 -10.77
CA GLY A 131 -14.45 -5.89 -9.65
C GLY A 131 -13.26 -4.94 -9.79
N LYS A 132 -13.23 -3.94 -8.91
CA LYS A 132 -12.13 -2.97 -8.82
C LYS A 132 -11.15 -3.37 -7.70
N PRO A 133 -9.86 -3.04 -7.83
CA PRO A 133 -8.87 -3.33 -6.80
C PRO A 133 -9.02 -2.39 -5.59
N GLY A 134 -8.43 -2.75 -4.44
CA GLY A 134 -8.50 -1.90 -3.24
C GLY A 134 -7.94 -0.50 -3.44
N SER A 135 -6.95 -0.31 -4.31
CA SER A 135 -6.43 1.03 -4.65
C SER A 135 -7.49 1.94 -5.28
N TYR A 136 -8.44 1.40 -6.05
CA TYR A 136 -9.57 2.17 -6.58
C TYR A 136 -10.45 2.67 -5.43
N PHE A 137 -10.85 1.77 -4.53
CA PHE A 137 -11.70 2.11 -3.39
C PHE A 137 -11.00 3.10 -2.45
N PHE A 138 -9.70 2.92 -2.19
CA PHE A 138 -8.91 3.88 -1.40
C PHE A 138 -9.00 5.28 -1.99
N ILE A 139 -8.82 5.44 -3.30
CA ILE A 139 -8.88 6.76 -3.94
C ILE A 139 -10.29 7.33 -3.82
N GLN A 140 -11.29 6.58 -4.28
CA GLN A 140 -12.65 7.09 -4.44
C GLN A 140 -13.35 7.36 -3.11
N GLU A 141 -13.13 6.52 -2.10
CA GLU A 141 -13.90 6.56 -0.85
C GLU A 141 -13.13 7.19 0.30
N TRP A 142 -11.79 7.09 0.30
CA TRP A 142 -10.96 7.58 1.40
C TRP A 142 -10.16 8.83 1.02
N LEU A 143 -9.29 8.74 0.01
CA LEU A 143 -8.29 9.78 -0.29
C LEU A 143 -8.93 11.08 -0.75
N LEU A 144 -9.88 11.04 -1.70
CA LEU A 144 -10.52 12.26 -2.19
C LEU A 144 -11.25 13.03 -1.08
N ASN A 145 -11.91 12.30 -0.17
CA ASN A 145 -12.56 12.89 1.00
C ASN A 145 -11.55 13.43 2.00
N TYR A 146 -10.46 12.70 2.23
CA TYR A 146 -9.38 13.08 3.14
C TYR A 146 -8.64 14.34 2.68
N LEU A 147 -8.45 14.50 1.37
CA LEU A 147 -7.80 15.64 0.74
C LEU A 147 -8.68 16.89 0.64
N ASN A 148 -9.93 16.86 1.09
CA ASN A 148 -10.84 17.99 0.95
C ASN A 148 -10.24 19.30 1.54
N GLY A 149 -9.81 20.20 0.67
CA GLY A 149 -9.13 21.46 1.01
C GLY A 149 -7.64 21.33 1.40
N ARG A 150 -7.00 20.19 1.12
CA ARG A 150 -5.55 19.95 1.30
C ARG A 150 -4.88 19.80 -0.07
N GLU A 151 -3.64 20.25 -0.18
CA GLU A 151 -2.82 20.03 -1.36
C GLU A 151 -2.29 18.59 -1.40
N PHE A 152 -2.33 17.95 -2.57
CA PHE A 152 -1.72 16.64 -2.78
C PHE A 152 -0.41 16.79 -3.56
N LEU A 153 0.72 16.53 -2.90
CA LEU A 153 2.05 16.72 -3.48
C LEU A 153 2.45 15.57 -4.41
N GLY A 154 1.91 14.37 -4.18
CA GLY A 154 2.15 13.22 -5.03
C GLY A 154 2.13 11.90 -4.30
N ALA A 155 2.42 10.84 -5.06
CA ALA A 155 2.45 9.46 -4.58
C ALA A 155 3.71 8.72 -5.05
N PHE A 156 4.25 7.89 -4.17
CA PHE A 156 5.24 6.88 -4.46
C PHE A 156 4.60 5.50 -4.30
N ILE A 157 4.49 4.75 -5.39
CA ILE A 157 3.92 3.40 -5.37
C ILE A 157 5.05 2.38 -5.53
N ILE A 158 5.21 1.54 -4.51
CA ILE A 158 6.29 0.56 -4.39
C ILE A 158 5.72 -0.80 -4.83
N ASN A 159 6.29 -1.38 -5.88
CA ASN A 159 5.88 -2.68 -6.39
C ASN A 159 7.08 -3.46 -6.93
N SER A 160 7.13 -4.77 -6.67
CA SER A 160 8.08 -5.73 -7.24
C SER A 160 9.56 -5.34 -7.12
N VAL A 161 9.94 -4.70 -6.00
CA VAL A 161 11.28 -4.13 -5.77
C VAL A 161 12.41 -5.16 -5.57
N SER A 162 12.08 -6.44 -5.41
CA SER A 162 13.07 -7.53 -5.25
C SER A 162 13.47 -8.22 -6.57
N ARG A 163 12.85 -7.87 -7.71
CA ARG A 163 13.14 -8.51 -9.00
C ARG A 163 14.26 -7.75 -9.71
N PHE A 164 15.45 -8.33 -9.76
CA PHE A 164 16.53 -7.83 -10.62
C PHE A 164 16.28 -8.28 -12.06
N ASN A 165 16.23 -7.34 -13.01
CA ASN A 165 16.02 -7.63 -14.43
C ASN A 165 17.15 -7.04 -15.28
N TRP A 166 17.80 -7.88 -16.10
CA TRP A 166 18.88 -7.52 -17.02
C TRP A 166 18.40 -6.88 -18.32
N GLN A 167 17.09 -6.69 -18.51
CA GLN A 167 16.55 -6.07 -19.72
C GLN A 167 16.78 -4.55 -19.74
N ASN A 168 17.07 -4.04 -20.94
CA ASN A 168 17.31 -2.62 -21.14
C ASN A 168 16.04 -1.83 -20.77
N LYS A 169 16.18 -0.73 -20.00
CA LYS A 169 15.10 0.14 -19.48
C LYS A 169 14.22 -0.40 -18.35
N THR A 170 14.55 -1.55 -17.75
CA THR A 170 13.77 -2.06 -16.60
C THR A 170 14.26 -1.54 -15.25
N GLN A 171 15.36 -0.79 -15.23
CA GLN A 171 15.96 -0.18 -14.02
C GLN A 171 16.42 1.28 -14.30
N ASP A 172 15.76 1.98 -15.22
CA ASP A 172 16.10 3.36 -15.53
C ASP A 172 15.51 4.30 -14.48
N LEU A 173 16.33 5.19 -13.92
CA LEU A 173 15.87 6.32 -13.13
C LEU A 173 14.98 7.22 -14.00
N ILE A 174 13.87 7.70 -13.44
CA ILE A 174 13.06 8.72 -14.09
C ILE A 174 13.97 9.92 -14.39
N LYS A 175 13.90 10.43 -15.62
CA LYS A 175 14.71 11.56 -16.09
C LYS A 175 14.55 12.74 -15.12
N GLY A 176 15.60 13.03 -14.33
CA GLY A 176 15.58 14.07 -13.29
C GLY A 176 15.93 13.58 -11.87
N MET A 177 15.92 12.28 -11.60
CA MET A 177 16.47 11.72 -10.37
C MET A 177 17.94 11.38 -10.57
N GLN A 178 18.82 12.01 -9.80
CA GLN A 178 20.23 11.65 -9.74
C GLN A 178 20.48 10.78 -8.51
N GLN A 179 21.18 9.67 -8.71
CA GLN A 179 21.75 8.91 -7.60
C GLN A 179 22.87 9.78 -7.00
N VAL A 180 22.67 10.24 -5.77
CA VAL A 180 23.72 10.95 -5.04
C VAL A 180 24.70 9.88 -4.53
N SER A 181 25.94 9.96 -5.00
CA SER A 181 27.09 9.16 -4.56
C SER A 181 27.85 9.84 -3.45
#